data_AF-A0A545B375-F1
#
_entry.id   AF-A0A545B375-F1
#
_cell.length_a   1.000
_cell.length_b   1.000
_cell.length_c   1.000
_cell.angle_alpha   90.00
_cell.angle_beta   90.00
_cell.angle_gamma   90.00
#
_symmetry.space_group_name_H-M   'P 1'
#
loop_
_entity.id
_entity.type
_entity.pdbx_description
1 polymer ?
#
loop_
_entity_poly.entity_id
_entity_poly.type
_entity_poly.pdbx_seq_one_letter_code
_entity_poly.pdbx_strand_id
1 'polypeptide(L)'
;MKLPRFRKKVDEKSSPRTMPIIKPAYFEHASDNQELVLLAQELFPGFGTFGARAPLTRNLAFNGHLKRICLFLDAGSENEYVFPVPRLYGKNGREIPLKDVVESVETSSGAERKKDNAARDALLAGRALPSKRGLRPELTIIFSKPQLLSQIELVNRPGQFGPRNRHLCVNGYYDGKLVLHHRVMDPERMVQELLVMHRDLGLELPREFYDGTSSPKSRKQYCATVRHTILEQISDDRLSLSALQLAHLLPLFENTSKLNDFQIRIAAEVIMTALPSRLSIGTVTFSPLANVMSSPTRIKNVLAEVNSRMTRKLERPVNIVASKHAIQEPVLIRKRDSYLAALDAAFPALSACGVTPMLCYGSLLGAVREQAFLGHDDDVDLLYFDGSTSFDEMMSRRENLVKQLADHGFQTKGPLGKMINFHIQNEEGKLDLFPCWRDGDTLHVMRKYPTFESVPAKIILPASDVQLYDRRYPAPSDPEAFLAWRYGRSWNIPDPYHEWPWPLK
;
A
#
# COMPACT_ATOMS: atom_id res chain seq x y z
N MET A 1 53.79 48.06 -2.42
CA MET A 1 52.74 49.07 -2.70
C MET A 1 51.45 48.61 -2.01
N LYS A 2 51.08 49.27 -0.91
CA LYS A 2 49.95 48.90 -0.03
C LYS A 2 48.66 49.54 -0.57
N LEU A 3 47.58 48.76 -0.70
CA LEU A 3 46.24 49.27 -1.00
C LEU A 3 45.43 49.50 0.29
N PRO A 4 44.50 50.47 0.33
CA PRO A 4 44.04 51.10 1.57
C PRO A 4 42.84 50.39 2.20
N ARG A 5 42.80 50.37 3.53
CA ARG A 5 41.63 49.95 4.34
C ARG A 5 40.66 51.13 4.48
N PHE A 6 39.46 51.02 3.92
CA PHE A 6 38.34 51.86 4.29
C PHE A 6 37.61 51.26 5.51
N ARG A 7 37.71 51.93 6.66
CA ARG A 7 36.84 51.73 7.83
C ARG A 7 35.55 52.52 7.60
N LYS A 8 34.41 51.85 7.39
CA LYS A 8 33.09 52.45 7.62
C LYS A 8 32.73 52.28 9.09
N LYS A 9 32.51 53.40 9.79
CA LYS A 9 31.79 53.43 11.07
C LYS A 9 30.38 52.89 10.83
N VAL A 10 29.97 51.89 11.59
CA VAL A 10 28.58 51.48 11.72
C VAL A 10 28.14 51.96 13.10
N ASP A 11 27.11 52.81 13.12
CA ASP A 11 26.47 53.29 14.32
C ASP A 11 25.85 52.12 15.11
N GLU A 12 26.32 51.95 16.34
CA GLU A 12 25.63 51.20 17.38
C GLU A 12 24.34 51.95 17.75
N LYS A 13 23.17 51.48 17.26
CA LYS A 13 21.87 51.52 17.95
C LYS A 13 20.75 51.03 17.01
N SER A 14 20.51 49.72 17.03
CA SER A 14 19.17 49.11 16.92
C SER A 14 19.31 47.60 16.97
N SER A 15 19.45 47.07 18.19
CA SER A 15 19.29 45.64 18.42
C SER A 15 17.90 45.20 17.92
N PRO A 16 17.77 44.14 17.11
CA PRO A 16 16.47 43.52 16.89
C PRO A 16 15.99 43.07 18.27
N ARG A 17 14.78 43.50 18.67
CA ARG A 17 14.10 42.91 19.82
C ARG A 17 13.94 41.43 19.53
N THR A 18 14.82 40.61 20.07
CA THR A 18 14.61 39.17 20.22
C THR A 18 13.35 39.02 21.06
N MET A 19 12.23 38.72 20.39
CA MET A 19 11.04 38.25 21.07
C MET A 19 11.40 36.98 21.81
N PRO A 20 10.84 36.76 23.01
CA PRO A 20 11.15 35.58 23.79
C PRO A 20 10.76 34.34 23.00
N ILE A 21 11.74 33.48 22.73
CA ILE A 21 11.49 32.09 22.36
C ILE A 21 10.70 31.50 23.53
N ILE A 22 9.40 31.31 23.34
CA ILE A 22 8.53 30.68 24.34
C ILE A 22 9.04 29.24 24.49
N LYS A 23 9.65 28.94 25.63
CA LYS A 23 10.06 27.59 26.02
C LYS A 23 8.84 26.65 26.06
N PRO A 24 9.02 25.34 25.81
CA PRO A 24 7.96 24.35 25.63
C PRO A 24 7.27 23.91 26.94
N ALA A 25 6.90 24.85 27.82
CA ALA A 25 6.17 24.55 29.05
C ALA A 25 4.64 24.46 28.83
N TYR A 26 4.11 24.97 27.71
CA TYR A 26 2.67 24.94 27.40
C TYR A 26 2.17 23.59 26.85
N PHE A 27 3.06 22.63 26.58
CA PHE A 27 2.71 21.37 25.92
C PHE A 27 2.40 20.22 26.89
N GLU A 28 2.75 20.32 28.17
CA GLU A 28 2.63 19.19 29.12
C GLU A 28 1.18 18.87 29.54
N HIS A 29 0.18 19.69 29.15
CA HIS A 29 -1.23 19.49 29.52
C HIS A 29 -2.24 19.88 28.42
N ALA A 30 -1.81 20.01 27.15
CA ALA A 30 -2.70 20.49 26.07
C ALA A 30 -3.88 19.55 25.77
N SER A 31 -3.79 18.27 26.16
CA SER A 31 -4.88 17.29 26.05
C SER A 31 -5.99 17.45 27.08
N ASP A 32 -5.72 18.14 28.20
CA ASP A 32 -6.72 18.42 29.22
C ASP A 32 -7.68 19.53 28.76
N ASN A 33 -7.32 20.23 27.68
CA ASN A 33 -8.16 21.21 27.02
C ASN A 33 -9.13 20.53 26.04
N GLN A 34 -10.37 20.39 26.49
CA GLN A 34 -11.46 19.80 25.71
C GLN A 34 -11.69 20.48 24.34
N GLU A 35 -11.46 21.79 24.23
CA GLU A 35 -11.67 22.52 22.97
C GLU A 35 -10.61 22.18 21.93
N LEU A 36 -9.35 21.98 22.32
CA LEU A 36 -8.29 21.48 21.42
C LEU A 36 -8.60 20.07 20.93
N VAL A 37 -9.10 19.19 21.81
CA VAL A 37 -9.50 17.83 21.42
C VAL A 37 -10.64 17.88 20.41
N LEU A 38 -11.68 18.68 20.65
CA LEU A 38 -12.80 18.84 19.72
C LEU A 38 -12.35 19.39 18.36
N LEU A 39 -11.50 20.42 18.36
CA LEU A 39 -10.94 20.97 17.12
C LEU A 39 -10.13 19.91 16.34
N ALA A 40 -9.29 19.14 17.03
CA ALA A 40 -8.50 18.09 16.41
C ALA A 40 -9.39 16.98 15.81
N GLN A 41 -10.47 16.61 16.49
CA GLN A 41 -11.46 15.64 15.98
C GLN A 41 -12.18 16.15 14.72
N GLU A 42 -12.56 17.42 14.68
CA GLU A 42 -13.21 18.04 13.51
C GLU A 42 -12.25 18.17 12.31
N LEU A 43 -10.96 18.37 12.56
CA LEU A 43 -9.94 18.50 11.52
C LEU A 43 -9.42 17.15 11.02
N PHE A 44 -9.34 16.13 11.90
CA PHE A 44 -8.74 14.83 11.61
C PHE A 44 -9.71 13.64 11.65
N PRO A 45 -10.74 13.61 10.76
CA PRO A 45 -11.70 12.51 10.75
C PRO A 45 -11.08 11.15 10.41
N GLY A 46 -9.88 11.13 9.81
CA GLY A 46 -9.11 9.94 9.47
C GLY A 46 -8.02 9.58 10.49
N PHE A 47 -7.91 10.29 11.62
CA PHE A 47 -6.88 10.01 12.63
C PHE A 47 -6.94 8.56 13.11
N GLY A 48 -5.77 7.94 13.29
CA GLY A 48 -5.66 6.53 13.68
C GLY A 48 -5.75 5.54 12.51
N THR A 49 -5.83 6.03 11.26
CA THR A 49 -5.61 5.21 10.07
C THR A 49 -4.16 4.75 9.96
N PHE A 50 -3.95 3.55 9.41
CA PHE A 50 -2.66 3.10 8.89
C PHE A 50 -2.83 1.85 8.01
N GLY A 51 -1.91 1.66 7.08
CA GLY A 51 -1.92 0.64 6.04
C GLY A 51 -0.85 -0.43 6.18
N ALA A 52 -0.80 -1.28 5.16
CA ALA A 52 0.11 -2.43 5.06
C ALA A 52 1.45 -2.09 4.41
N ARG A 53 1.62 -0.88 3.89
CA ARG A 53 2.83 -0.45 3.18
C ARG A 53 3.12 1.02 3.49
N ALA A 54 4.40 1.35 3.61
CA ALA A 54 4.85 2.73 3.67
C ALA A 54 4.39 3.48 2.40
N PRO A 55 4.15 4.80 2.48
CA PRO A 55 4.32 5.66 3.65
C PRO A 55 3.11 5.70 4.61
N LEU A 56 2.11 4.84 4.43
CA LEU A 56 0.89 4.84 5.24
C LEU A 56 0.97 3.91 6.47
N THR A 57 2.14 3.38 6.81
CA THR A 57 2.36 2.60 8.04
C THR A 57 2.39 3.50 9.28
N ARG A 58 2.18 2.93 10.47
CA ARG A 58 2.20 3.69 11.73
C ARG A 58 3.52 3.48 12.45
N ASN A 59 4.25 4.57 12.69
CA ASN A 59 5.51 4.53 13.43
C ASN A 59 5.31 4.95 14.88
N LEU A 60 5.84 4.15 15.81
CA LEU A 60 5.86 4.41 17.23
C LEU A 60 7.33 4.62 17.63
N ALA A 61 7.70 5.89 17.85
CA ALA A 61 9.01 6.21 18.39
C ALA A 61 9.14 5.64 19.81
N PHE A 62 10.24 4.94 20.08
CA PHE A 62 10.50 4.34 21.39
C PHE A 62 12.00 4.13 21.58
N ASN A 63 12.61 4.69 22.61
CA ASN A 63 14.04 4.53 22.86
C ASN A 63 14.27 3.76 24.16
N GLY A 64 14.39 2.43 24.07
CA GLY A 64 14.51 1.59 25.27
C GLY A 64 14.62 0.11 24.96
N HIS A 65 14.66 -0.70 26.02
CA HIS A 65 14.63 -2.16 25.90
C HIS A 65 13.20 -2.68 25.99
N LEU A 66 12.89 -3.73 25.22
CA LEU A 66 11.66 -4.53 25.35
C LEU A 66 12.01 -6.02 25.38
N LYS A 67 11.37 -6.77 26.27
CA LYS A 67 11.37 -8.25 26.27
C LYS A 67 10.05 -8.81 25.76
N ARG A 68 8.97 -8.02 25.82
CA ARG A 68 7.61 -8.42 25.41
C ARG A 68 6.85 -7.25 24.78
N ILE A 69 6.14 -7.51 23.69
CA ILE A 69 5.14 -6.61 23.09
C ILE A 69 3.76 -7.26 23.20
N CYS A 70 2.75 -6.50 23.55
CA CYS A 70 1.36 -6.91 23.63
C CYS A 70 0.52 -5.97 22.76
N LEU A 71 -0.12 -6.52 21.74
CA LEU A 71 -1.10 -5.82 20.90
C LEU A 71 -2.50 -6.24 21.34
N PHE A 72 -3.38 -5.29 21.63
CA PHE A 72 -4.75 -5.61 22.03
C PHE A 72 -5.73 -4.58 21.49
N LEU A 73 -6.99 -4.98 21.29
CA LEU A 73 -8.06 -4.04 21.00
C LEU A 73 -8.78 -3.62 22.28
N ASP A 74 -9.00 -2.32 22.43
CA ASP A 74 -9.82 -1.72 23.47
C ASP A 74 -11.04 -1.02 22.84
N ALA A 75 -12.00 -1.84 22.41
CA ALA A 75 -13.19 -1.40 21.68
C ALA A 75 -14.47 -1.37 22.54
N GLY A 76 -14.36 -1.67 23.84
CA GLY A 76 -15.50 -1.72 24.77
C GLY A 76 -16.59 -2.75 24.44
N SER A 77 -16.33 -3.66 23.49
CA SER A 77 -17.29 -4.63 22.97
C SER A 77 -16.57 -5.87 22.45
N GLU A 78 -17.29 -6.99 22.36
CA GLU A 78 -16.72 -8.23 21.84
C GLU A 78 -16.39 -8.12 20.34
N ASN A 79 -15.11 -8.30 20.01
CA ASN A 79 -14.62 -8.20 18.65
C ASN A 79 -13.66 -9.34 18.31
N GLU A 80 -13.66 -9.72 17.03
CA GLU A 80 -12.60 -10.50 16.41
C GLU A 80 -11.71 -9.54 15.60
N TYR A 81 -10.40 -9.80 15.61
CA TYR A 81 -9.45 -8.93 14.95
C TYR A 81 -8.26 -9.66 14.36
N VAL A 82 -7.80 -9.19 13.20
CA VAL A 82 -6.56 -9.66 12.57
C VAL A 82 -5.45 -8.68 12.95
N PHE A 83 -4.53 -9.11 13.80
CA PHE A 83 -3.49 -8.22 14.33
C PHE A 83 -2.48 -7.78 13.27
N PRO A 84 -2.02 -6.51 13.31
CA PRO A 84 -0.93 -6.05 12.47
C PRO A 84 0.39 -6.73 12.85
N VAL A 85 1.39 -6.58 11.99
CA VAL A 85 2.76 -7.04 12.25
C VAL A 85 3.59 -5.87 12.78
N PRO A 86 4.22 -5.98 13.96
CA PRO A 86 5.23 -5.02 14.39
C PRO A 86 6.56 -5.33 13.67
N ARG A 87 7.11 -4.34 12.98
CA ARG A 87 8.50 -4.35 12.50
C ARG A 87 9.34 -3.56 13.50
N LEU A 88 10.46 -4.15 13.92
CA LEU A 88 11.28 -3.62 15.00
C LEU A 88 12.51 -2.95 14.40
N TYR A 89 12.86 -1.77 14.87
CA TYR A 89 14.05 -1.06 14.41
C TYR A 89 14.97 -0.76 15.59
N GLY A 90 16.25 -1.09 15.43
CA GLY A 90 17.29 -0.76 16.39
C GLY A 90 17.78 0.68 16.25
N LYS A 91 18.60 1.15 17.19
CA LYS A 91 19.15 2.53 17.21
C LYS A 91 19.86 2.99 15.94
N ASN A 92 20.38 2.06 15.14
CA ASN A 92 21.01 2.34 13.85
C ASN A 92 20.00 2.50 12.70
N GLY A 93 18.70 2.48 12.98
CA GLY A 93 17.63 2.55 11.99
C GLY A 93 17.45 1.28 11.17
N ARG A 94 18.18 0.19 11.47
CA ARG A 94 18.05 -1.09 10.75
C ARG A 94 16.93 -1.92 11.37
N GLU A 95 16.16 -2.57 10.50
CA GLU A 95 15.15 -3.53 10.91
C GLU A 95 15.82 -4.74 11.60
N ILE A 96 15.27 -5.15 12.73
CA ILE A 96 15.63 -6.37 13.45
C ILE A 96 14.65 -7.46 13.02
N PRO A 97 15.09 -8.50 12.28
CA PRO A 97 14.18 -9.51 11.78
C PRO A 97 13.53 -10.30 12.92
N LEU A 98 12.19 -10.40 12.91
CA LEU A 98 11.43 -11.10 13.95
C LEU A 98 11.88 -12.56 14.12
N LYS A 99 12.26 -13.24 13.03
CA LYS A 99 12.73 -14.64 13.05
C LYS A 99 13.95 -14.85 13.95
N ASP A 100 14.76 -13.82 14.17
CA ASP A 100 16.01 -13.89 14.92
C ASP A 100 15.79 -13.61 16.42
N VAL A 101 14.66 -12.99 16.77
CA VAL A 101 14.42 -12.48 18.13
C VAL A 101 13.16 -13.02 18.79
N VAL A 102 12.16 -13.49 18.05
CA VAL A 102 10.90 -13.98 18.64
C VAL A 102 11.07 -15.40 19.18
N GLU A 103 10.87 -15.53 20.49
CA GLU A 103 10.86 -16.78 21.25
C GLU A 103 9.50 -17.45 21.15
N SER A 104 8.43 -16.76 21.54
CA SER A 104 7.06 -17.27 21.50
C SER A 104 6.05 -16.19 21.13
N VAL A 105 4.88 -16.64 20.69
CA VAL A 105 3.73 -15.78 20.38
C VAL A 105 2.50 -16.41 21.00
N GLU A 106 1.75 -15.62 21.77
CA GLU A 106 0.56 -16.03 22.49
C GLU A 106 -0.62 -15.21 21.98
N THR A 107 -1.81 -15.82 21.90
CA THR A 107 -3.05 -15.10 21.60
C THR A 107 -4.01 -15.27 22.76
N SER A 108 -5.00 -14.38 22.91
CA SER A 108 -6.05 -14.45 23.94
C SER A 108 -7.00 -15.68 23.82
N SER A 109 -6.52 -16.80 23.28
CA SER A 109 -7.24 -18.04 23.10
C SER A 109 -6.37 -19.29 23.28
N GLY A 110 -6.18 -19.71 24.53
CA GLY A 110 -5.96 -21.10 24.94
C GLY A 110 -4.50 -21.54 25.09
N ALA A 111 -4.15 -21.91 26.32
CA ALA A 111 -2.89 -22.44 26.84
C ALA A 111 -2.44 -23.81 26.25
N GLU A 112 -2.61 -24.02 24.94
CA GLU A 112 -2.09 -25.20 24.24
C GLU A 112 -0.84 -24.80 23.44
N ARG A 113 0.34 -25.28 23.86
CA ARG A 113 1.64 -25.03 23.19
C ARG A 113 1.64 -25.26 21.66
N LYS A 114 0.77 -26.14 21.14
CA LYS A 114 0.62 -26.37 19.70
C LYS A 114 0.05 -25.15 18.95
N LYS A 115 -0.86 -24.38 19.58
CA LYS A 115 -1.42 -23.15 19.02
C LYS A 115 -0.41 -22.00 19.03
N ASP A 116 0.45 -21.94 20.04
CA ASP A 116 1.49 -20.90 20.16
C ASP A 116 2.56 -21.03 19.06
N ASN A 117 3.01 -22.26 18.76
CA ASN A 117 3.93 -22.51 17.65
C ASN A 117 3.30 -22.11 16.30
N ALA A 118 2.02 -22.43 16.09
CA ALA A 118 1.31 -22.04 14.88
C ALA A 118 1.18 -20.52 14.75
N ALA A 119 0.91 -19.81 15.85
CA ALA A 119 0.84 -18.35 15.89
C ALA A 119 2.20 -17.70 15.61
N ARG A 120 3.28 -18.25 16.20
CA ARG A 120 4.65 -17.82 15.91
C ARG A 120 4.99 -18.01 14.44
N ASP A 121 4.74 -19.18 13.88
CA ASP A 121 5.01 -19.48 12.48
C ASP A 121 4.18 -18.59 11.55
N ALA A 122 2.92 -18.31 11.90
CA ALA A 122 2.09 -17.38 11.17
C ALA A 122 2.63 -15.93 11.22
N LEU A 123 3.08 -15.46 12.38
CA LEU A 123 3.75 -14.16 12.52
C LEU A 123 4.98 -14.07 11.62
N LEU A 124 5.90 -15.04 11.73
CA LEU A 124 7.16 -15.06 10.99
C LEU A 124 6.96 -15.22 9.48
N ALA A 125 5.94 -15.98 9.06
CA ALA A 125 5.57 -16.14 7.66
C ALA A 125 4.76 -14.96 7.10
N GLY A 126 4.41 -13.95 7.91
CA GLY A 126 3.56 -12.85 7.47
C GLY A 126 2.12 -13.28 7.15
N ARG A 127 1.64 -14.39 7.71
CA ARG A 127 0.25 -14.88 7.57
C ARG A 127 -0.69 -14.23 8.58
N ALA A 128 -1.99 -14.15 8.26
CA ALA A 128 -3.00 -13.56 9.14
C ALA A 128 -2.98 -14.16 10.57
N LEU A 129 -3.15 -13.29 11.56
CA LEU A 129 -3.22 -13.65 12.98
C LEU A 129 -4.59 -13.20 13.54
N PRO A 130 -5.66 -13.98 13.28
CA PRO A 130 -6.96 -13.68 13.87
C PRO A 130 -6.94 -13.98 15.37
N SER A 131 -7.57 -13.10 16.14
CA SER A 131 -7.96 -13.39 17.51
C SER A 131 -9.20 -14.28 17.52
N LYS A 132 -9.55 -14.87 18.67
CA LYS A 132 -10.97 -15.21 18.90
C LYS A 132 -11.76 -13.95 19.18
N ARG A 133 -13.08 -14.03 19.00
CA ARG A 133 -14.01 -13.01 19.47
C ARG A 133 -13.92 -12.89 20.99
N GLY A 134 -13.77 -11.67 21.50
CA GLY A 134 -13.74 -11.39 22.94
C GLY A 134 -13.70 -9.89 23.23
N LEU A 135 -13.85 -9.52 24.50
CA LEU A 135 -13.89 -8.11 24.93
C LEU A 135 -12.59 -7.35 24.70
N ARG A 136 -11.46 -8.05 24.87
CA ARG A 136 -10.11 -7.50 24.70
C ARG A 136 -9.22 -8.55 24.03
N PRO A 137 -9.40 -8.81 22.72
CA PRO A 137 -8.53 -9.73 22.03
C PRO A 137 -7.09 -9.24 22.11
N GLU A 138 -6.15 -10.16 22.32
CA GLU A 138 -4.73 -9.86 22.55
C GLU A 138 -3.81 -10.78 21.74
N LEU A 139 -2.70 -10.22 21.27
CA LEU A 139 -1.53 -10.91 20.73
C LEU A 139 -0.30 -10.48 21.52
N THR A 140 0.34 -11.42 22.19
CA THR A 140 1.58 -11.21 22.93
C THR A 140 2.75 -11.83 22.17
N ILE A 141 3.83 -11.07 22.00
CA ILE A 141 5.07 -11.46 21.34
C ILE A 141 6.19 -11.36 22.38
N ILE A 142 6.87 -12.48 22.63
CA ILE A 142 7.96 -12.57 23.60
C ILE A 142 9.27 -12.75 22.83
N PHE A 143 10.28 -11.95 23.17
CA PHE A 143 11.60 -12.02 22.56
C PHE A 143 12.52 -12.94 23.34
N SER A 144 13.46 -13.63 22.70
CA SER A 144 14.43 -14.54 23.35
C SER A 144 15.34 -13.80 24.33
N LYS A 145 15.71 -12.56 24.00
CA LYS A 145 16.45 -11.63 24.86
C LYS A 145 15.84 -10.23 24.75
N PRO A 146 16.04 -9.34 25.72
CA PRO A 146 15.63 -7.96 25.58
C PRO A 146 16.23 -7.31 24.33
N GLN A 147 15.40 -6.61 23.56
CA GLN A 147 15.78 -5.91 22.33
C GLN A 147 15.85 -4.41 22.62
N LEU A 148 16.97 -3.78 22.28
CA LEU A 148 17.12 -2.33 22.30
C LEU A 148 16.56 -1.74 21.02
N LEU A 149 15.45 -1.03 21.13
CA LEU A 149 14.70 -0.48 20.00
C LEU A 149 14.77 1.05 19.98
N SER A 150 14.66 1.62 18.78
CA SER A 150 14.39 3.05 18.53
C SER A 150 12.97 3.29 18.03
N GLN A 151 12.34 2.27 17.45
CA GLN A 151 11.02 2.38 16.84
C GLN A 151 10.35 1.02 16.68
N ILE A 152 9.03 1.04 16.75
CA ILE A 152 8.15 -0.05 16.30
C ILE A 152 7.30 0.52 15.16
N GLU A 153 7.33 -0.12 14.00
CA GLU A 153 6.41 0.18 12.89
C GLU A 153 5.28 -0.84 12.90
N LEU A 154 4.04 -0.40 13.03
CA LEU A 154 2.87 -1.24 12.83
C LEU A 154 2.51 -1.25 11.36
N VAL A 155 2.59 -2.45 10.79
CA VAL A 155 2.21 -2.72 9.41
C VAL A 155 0.91 -3.51 9.43
N ASN A 156 -0.13 -2.92 8.87
CA ASN A 156 -1.41 -3.58 8.79
C ASN A 156 -1.32 -4.81 7.86
N ARG A 157 -2.16 -5.82 8.08
CA ARG A 157 -2.25 -6.97 7.16
C ARG A 157 -3.25 -6.64 6.04
N PRO A 158 -3.43 -7.49 5.01
CA PRO A 158 -4.56 -7.38 4.06
C PRO A 158 -5.89 -7.86 4.70
N GLY A 159 -7.04 -7.22 4.41
CA GLY A 159 -8.32 -7.46 5.09
C GLY A 159 -9.27 -6.24 5.17
N GLN A 160 -10.45 -6.39 5.80
CA GLN A 160 -11.41 -5.28 6.01
C GLN A 160 -11.06 -4.52 7.30
N PHE A 161 -10.46 -3.34 7.22
CA PHE A 161 -9.88 -2.71 8.43
C PHE A 161 -10.77 -1.74 9.17
N GLY A 162 -11.67 -1.03 8.48
CA GLY A 162 -12.71 -0.22 9.10
C GLY A 162 -12.25 0.63 10.31
N PRO A 163 -13.17 0.95 11.23
CA PRO A 163 -12.86 1.67 12.48
C PRO A 163 -12.00 0.88 13.48
N ARG A 164 -11.83 -0.44 13.30
CA ARG A 164 -11.24 -1.34 14.30
C ARG A 164 -9.80 -0.98 14.67
N ASN A 165 -9.02 -0.51 13.68
CA ASN A 165 -7.64 -0.06 13.89
C ASN A 165 -7.54 1.08 14.91
N ARG A 166 -8.57 1.92 15.04
CA ARG A 166 -8.59 3.05 16.00
C ARG A 166 -8.49 2.57 17.45
N HIS A 167 -9.02 1.38 17.73
CA HIS A 167 -9.06 0.79 19.07
C HIS A 167 -7.82 -0.02 19.42
N LEU A 168 -6.86 -0.12 18.50
CA LEU A 168 -5.62 -0.85 18.73
C LEU A 168 -4.75 -0.12 19.76
N CYS A 169 -4.23 -0.91 20.68
CA CYS A 169 -3.26 -0.50 21.67
C CYS A 169 -2.00 -1.38 21.59
N VAL A 170 -0.86 -0.80 21.98
CA VAL A 170 0.44 -1.46 22.06
C VAL A 170 1.01 -1.22 23.45
N ASN A 171 1.27 -2.31 24.18
CA ASN A 171 2.03 -2.29 25.41
C ASN A 171 3.38 -2.96 25.19
N GLY A 172 4.45 -2.35 25.72
CA GLY A 172 5.78 -2.93 25.74
C GLY A 172 6.27 -3.09 27.17
N TYR A 173 6.88 -4.24 27.46
CA TYR A 173 7.38 -4.57 28.78
C TYR A 173 8.88 -4.88 28.78
N TYR A 174 9.55 -4.44 29.83
CA TYR A 174 10.94 -4.78 30.14
C TYR A 174 11.04 -5.06 31.64
N ASP A 175 11.64 -6.20 31.99
CA ASP A 175 11.80 -6.64 33.38
C ASP A 175 10.48 -6.61 34.19
N GLY A 176 9.40 -7.13 33.58
CA GLY A 176 8.05 -7.16 34.17
C GLY A 176 7.32 -5.80 34.21
N LYS A 177 8.01 -4.68 33.95
CA LYS A 177 7.43 -3.33 34.00
C LYS A 177 6.91 -2.88 32.64
N LEU A 178 5.79 -2.18 32.63
CA LEU A 178 5.28 -1.49 31.45
C LEU A 178 6.18 -0.28 31.16
N VAL A 179 6.82 -0.26 29.99
CA VAL A 179 7.75 0.80 29.58
C VAL A 179 7.33 1.49 28.28
N LEU A 180 6.31 0.96 27.61
CA LEU A 180 5.70 1.55 26.43
C LEU A 180 4.19 1.35 26.53
N HIS A 181 3.43 2.44 26.36
CA HIS A 181 2.00 2.39 26.14
C HIS A 181 1.63 3.28 24.96
N HIS A 182 0.89 2.74 24.00
CA HIS A 182 0.40 3.47 22.85
C HIS A 182 -1.03 3.07 22.55
N ARG A 183 -1.90 4.05 22.39
CA ARG A 183 -3.23 3.90 21.79
C ARG A 183 -3.23 4.57 20.44
N VAL A 184 -3.79 3.92 19.43
CA VAL A 184 -3.85 4.47 18.06
C VAL A 184 -4.77 5.70 18.01
N MET A 185 -5.97 5.59 18.59
CA MET A 185 -6.87 6.72 18.83
C MET A 185 -6.66 7.29 20.23
N ASP A 186 -5.75 8.25 20.32
CA ASP A 186 -5.33 8.88 21.57
C ASP A 186 -5.55 10.39 21.46
N PRO A 187 -6.49 10.97 22.25
CA PRO A 187 -6.79 12.40 22.18
C PRO A 187 -5.58 13.29 22.37
N GLU A 188 -4.66 12.91 23.26
CA GLU A 188 -3.45 13.70 23.51
C GLU A 188 -2.55 13.73 22.28
N ARG A 189 -2.33 12.57 21.65
CA ARG A 189 -1.56 12.50 20.40
C ARG A 189 -2.25 13.20 19.24
N MET A 190 -3.58 13.20 19.22
CA MET A 190 -4.34 13.92 18.20
C MET A 190 -4.13 15.43 18.33
N VAL A 191 -4.10 15.96 19.56
CA VAL A 191 -3.76 17.36 19.84
C VAL A 191 -2.29 17.64 19.51
N GLN A 192 -1.36 16.73 19.84
CA GLN A 192 0.05 16.89 19.45
C GLN A 192 0.21 16.96 17.92
N GLU A 193 -0.49 16.09 17.17
CA GLU A 193 -0.53 16.13 15.71
C GLU A 193 -1.10 17.45 15.19
N LEU A 194 -2.16 17.97 15.83
CA LEU A 194 -2.74 19.27 15.51
C LEU A 194 -1.68 20.37 15.62
N LEU A 195 -0.96 20.43 16.74
CA LEU A 195 0.04 21.44 17.02
C LEU A 195 1.25 21.36 16.08
N VAL A 196 1.70 20.14 15.78
CA VAL A 196 2.78 19.89 14.80
C VAL A 196 2.34 20.37 13.41
N MET A 197 1.16 19.97 12.95
CA MET A 197 0.64 20.39 11.65
C MET A 197 0.48 21.92 11.57
N HIS A 198 0.01 22.57 12.63
CA HIS A 198 -0.13 24.03 12.66
C HIS A 198 1.21 24.74 12.50
N ARG A 199 2.23 24.29 13.24
CA ARG A 199 3.60 24.79 13.09
C ARG A 199 4.11 24.59 11.66
N ASP A 200 3.92 23.41 11.10
CA ASP A 200 4.43 23.07 9.76
C ASP A 200 3.69 23.84 8.65
N LEU A 201 2.42 24.21 8.88
CA LEU A 201 1.63 25.09 8.02
C LEU A 201 1.90 26.59 8.24
N GLY A 202 2.65 26.97 9.28
CA GLY A 202 2.85 28.38 9.65
C GLY A 202 1.59 29.05 10.20
N LEU A 203 0.71 28.29 10.85
CA LEU A 203 -0.54 28.78 11.45
C LEU A 203 -0.41 28.92 12.96
N GLU A 204 -0.93 30.02 13.51
CA GLU A 204 -1.11 30.22 14.95
C GLU A 204 -2.53 29.87 15.37
N LEU A 205 -2.67 29.08 16.44
CA LEU A 205 -3.98 28.78 17.02
C LEU A 205 -4.55 30.02 17.73
N PRO A 206 -5.82 30.39 17.46
CA PRO A 206 -6.53 31.41 18.22
C PRO A 206 -6.56 31.15 19.73
N ARG A 207 -6.53 32.24 20.52
CA ARG A 207 -6.55 32.17 22.00
C ARG A 207 -7.76 31.43 22.56
N GLU A 208 -8.91 31.51 21.88
CA GLU A 208 -10.16 30.86 22.28
C GLU A 208 -10.07 29.33 22.41
N PHE A 209 -9.11 28.70 21.73
CA PHE A 209 -8.88 27.26 21.86
C PHE A 209 -8.02 26.91 23.08
N TYR A 210 -7.28 27.87 23.65
CA TYR A 210 -6.46 27.66 24.84
C TYR A 210 -7.20 27.97 26.14
N ASP A 211 -8.07 28.99 26.13
CA ASP A 211 -8.82 29.41 27.32
C ASP A 211 -10.22 28.76 27.43
N GLY A 212 -10.59 27.92 26.47
CA GLY A 212 -11.84 27.17 26.48
C GLY A 212 -13.07 28.00 26.11
N THR A 213 -12.90 29.18 25.49
CA THR A 213 -14.00 30.08 25.10
C THR A 213 -14.50 29.87 23.67
N SER A 214 -13.90 28.92 22.95
CA SER A 214 -14.28 28.51 21.60
C SER A 214 -15.74 28.03 21.51
N SER A 215 -16.34 28.19 20.32
CA SER A 215 -17.71 27.73 20.02
C SER A 215 -17.69 26.75 18.84
N PRO A 216 -18.74 25.91 18.66
CA PRO A 216 -18.85 25.07 17.47
C PRO A 216 -18.79 25.85 16.15
N LYS A 217 -19.31 27.09 16.14
CA LYS A 217 -19.25 27.98 14.98
C LYS A 217 -17.81 28.43 14.71
N SER A 218 -17.07 28.84 15.74
CA SER A 218 -15.70 29.32 15.60
C SER A 218 -14.74 28.17 15.24
N ARG A 219 -14.90 26.97 15.82
CA ARG A 219 -14.18 25.76 15.39
C ARG A 219 -14.38 25.43 13.92
N LYS A 220 -15.63 25.44 13.44
CA LYS A 220 -15.95 25.19 12.03
C LYS A 220 -15.33 26.24 11.10
N GLN A 221 -15.38 27.51 11.49
CA GLN A 221 -14.76 28.60 10.74
C GLN A 221 -13.24 28.44 10.69
N TYR A 222 -12.61 28.11 11.81
CA TYR A 222 -11.18 27.90 11.88
C TYR A 222 -10.72 26.66 11.08
N CYS A 223 -11.47 25.56 11.13
CA CYS A 223 -11.24 24.41 10.26
C CYS A 223 -11.28 24.79 8.77
N ALA A 224 -12.18 25.69 8.37
CA ALA A 224 -12.21 26.19 6.99
C ALA A 224 -10.94 27.00 6.64
N THR A 225 -10.44 27.83 7.56
CA THR A 225 -9.17 28.56 7.41
C THR A 225 -7.99 27.61 7.23
N VAL A 226 -7.88 26.56 8.05
CA VAL A 226 -6.82 25.55 7.94
C VAL A 226 -6.90 24.85 6.58
N ARG A 227 -8.10 24.40 6.17
CA ARG A 227 -8.31 23.76 4.87
C ARG A 227 -7.94 24.66 3.70
N HIS A 228 -8.29 25.94 3.76
CA HIS A 228 -7.91 26.93 2.76
C HIS A 228 -6.38 27.07 2.64
N THR A 229 -5.71 27.22 3.78
CA THR A 229 -4.23 27.34 3.84
C THR A 229 -3.56 26.12 3.23
N ILE A 230 -4.08 24.91 3.50
CA ILE A 230 -3.56 23.68 2.90
C ILE A 230 -3.75 23.70 1.38
N LEU A 231 -4.92 24.11 0.88
CA LEU A 231 -5.17 24.20 -0.57
C LEU A 231 -4.29 25.24 -1.28
N GLU A 232 -4.00 26.37 -0.63
CA GLU A 232 -3.04 27.36 -1.14
C GLU A 232 -1.64 26.77 -1.22
N GLN A 233 -1.14 26.14 -0.15
CA GLN A 233 0.18 25.52 -0.14
C GLN A 233 0.31 24.35 -1.13
N ILE A 234 -0.77 23.59 -1.37
CA ILE A 234 -0.88 22.57 -2.43
C ILE A 234 -0.73 23.18 -3.82
N SER A 235 -1.37 24.33 -4.04
CA SER A 235 -1.37 25.03 -5.33
C SER A 235 0.00 25.63 -5.64
N ASP A 236 0.70 26.08 -4.60
CA ASP A 236 2.05 26.65 -4.68
C ASP A 236 3.18 25.60 -4.62
N ASP A 237 2.85 24.31 -4.48
CA ASP A 237 3.81 23.20 -4.28
C ASP A 237 4.75 23.39 -3.08
N ARG A 238 4.24 24.02 -2.00
CA ARG A 238 4.98 24.30 -0.75
C ARG A 238 4.55 23.44 0.43
N LEU A 239 3.48 22.64 0.29
CA LEU A 239 2.96 21.82 1.38
C LEU A 239 4.00 20.79 1.83
N SER A 240 4.31 20.75 3.12
CA SER A 240 5.27 19.82 3.72
C SER A 240 4.61 18.90 4.75
N LEU A 241 3.59 18.15 4.32
CA LEU A 241 2.92 17.15 5.15
C LEU A 241 3.22 15.74 4.61
N SER A 242 3.41 14.78 5.52
CA SER A 242 3.55 13.38 5.11
C SER A 242 2.23 12.80 4.61
N ALA A 243 2.31 11.73 3.80
CA ALA A 243 1.13 11.02 3.30
C ALA A 243 0.18 10.54 4.42
N LEU A 244 0.71 10.16 5.58
CA LEU A 244 -0.11 9.75 6.73
C LEU A 244 -0.83 10.94 7.37
N GLN A 245 -0.16 12.08 7.51
CA GLN A 245 -0.77 13.31 8.04
C GLN A 245 -1.89 13.82 7.12
N LEU A 246 -1.67 13.75 5.80
CA LEU A 246 -2.69 14.05 4.80
C LEU A 246 -3.88 13.08 4.89
N ALA A 247 -3.62 11.80 5.11
CA ALA A 247 -4.67 10.80 5.29
C ALA A 247 -5.54 11.07 6.54
N HIS A 248 -4.99 11.67 7.60
CA HIS A 248 -5.77 12.08 8.78
C HIS A 248 -6.87 13.10 8.45
N LEU A 249 -6.68 13.95 7.43
CA LEU A 249 -7.64 14.97 7.00
C LEU A 249 -8.84 14.39 6.22
N LEU A 250 -8.78 13.11 5.83
CA LEU A 250 -9.79 12.45 5.01
C LEU A 250 -10.81 11.68 5.87
N PRO A 251 -12.09 11.58 5.45
CA PRO A 251 -13.13 10.86 6.18
C PRO A 251 -13.02 9.34 5.99
N LEU A 252 -11.92 8.74 6.44
CA LEU A 252 -11.57 7.35 6.13
C LEU A 252 -12.46 6.31 6.80
N PHE A 253 -13.12 6.67 7.90
CA PHE A 253 -14.01 5.79 8.65
C PHE A 253 -15.50 6.05 8.40
N GLU A 254 -15.81 7.08 7.60
CA GLU A 254 -17.18 7.47 7.30
C GLU A 254 -17.53 7.07 5.87
N ASN A 255 -18.79 6.67 5.70
CA ASN A 255 -19.32 6.38 4.37
C ASN A 255 -19.93 7.66 3.78
N THR A 256 -19.08 8.51 3.22
CA THR A 256 -19.53 9.73 2.52
C THR A 256 -20.16 9.35 1.18
N SER A 257 -21.25 10.02 0.77
CA SER A 257 -21.92 9.75 -0.52
C SER A 257 -21.23 10.42 -1.72
N LYS A 258 -20.59 11.57 -1.50
CA LYS A 258 -19.74 12.27 -2.47
C LYS A 258 -18.52 12.88 -1.79
N LEU A 259 -17.40 12.96 -2.51
CA LEU A 259 -16.24 13.73 -2.09
C LEU A 259 -16.41 15.20 -2.49
N ASN A 260 -15.98 16.11 -1.62
CA ASN A 260 -15.83 17.52 -1.97
C ASN A 260 -14.45 17.80 -2.59
N ASP A 261 -14.26 19.01 -3.14
CA ASP A 261 -13.01 19.43 -3.79
C ASP A 261 -11.79 19.30 -2.86
N PHE A 262 -11.91 19.71 -1.60
CA PHE A 262 -10.84 19.54 -0.61
C PHE A 262 -10.43 18.07 -0.47
N GLN A 263 -11.38 17.15 -0.30
CA GLN A 263 -11.10 15.73 -0.14
C GLN A 263 -10.45 15.11 -1.38
N ILE A 264 -10.85 15.52 -2.59
CA ILE A 264 -10.23 15.07 -3.84
C ILE A 264 -8.76 15.51 -3.89
N ARG A 265 -8.49 16.79 -3.61
CA ARG A 265 -7.14 17.36 -3.64
C ARG A 265 -6.22 16.77 -2.58
N ILE A 266 -6.73 16.55 -1.35
CA ILE A 266 -5.96 15.86 -0.30
C ILE A 266 -5.70 14.40 -0.69
N ALA A 267 -6.67 13.67 -1.21
CA ALA A 267 -6.44 12.29 -1.66
C ALA A 267 -5.42 12.21 -2.79
N ALA A 268 -5.44 13.17 -3.73
CA ALA A 268 -4.42 13.29 -4.76
C ALA A 268 -3.05 13.59 -4.16
N GLU A 269 -2.96 14.47 -3.17
CA GLU A 269 -1.71 14.78 -2.47
C GLU A 269 -1.15 13.59 -1.68
N VAL A 270 -2.00 12.76 -1.07
CA VAL A 270 -1.58 11.49 -0.46
C VAL A 270 -0.89 10.60 -1.49
N ILE A 271 -1.47 10.48 -2.69
CA ILE A 271 -0.88 9.67 -3.78
C ILE A 271 0.42 10.30 -4.26
N MET A 272 0.45 11.60 -4.55
CA MET A 272 1.64 12.31 -5.03
C MET A 272 2.81 12.25 -4.04
N THR A 273 2.53 12.39 -2.75
CA THR A 273 3.54 12.30 -1.67
C THR A 273 4.06 10.86 -1.51
N ALA A 274 3.22 9.86 -1.79
CA ALA A 274 3.60 8.46 -1.73
C ALA A 274 4.29 7.97 -3.00
N LEU A 275 4.05 8.60 -4.15
CA LEU A 275 4.64 8.22 -5.43
C LEU A 275 6.17 8.45 -5.38
N PRO A 276 6.98 7.40 -5.53
CA PRO A 276 8.43 7.56 -5.57
C PRO A 276 8.85 8.27 -6.86
N SER A 277 10.14 8.59 -6.98
CA SER A 277 10.72 9.21 -8.19
C SER A 277 10.46 8.43 -9.50
N ARG A 278 10.18 7.13 -9.40
CA ARG A 278 9.83 6.26 -10.54
C ARG A 278 8.35 6.32 -10.95
N LEU A 279 7.53 7.12 -10.26
CA LEU A 279 6.11 7.31 -10.53
C LEU A 279 5.33 5.99 -10.61
N SER A 280 5.64 5.06 -9.71
CA SER A 280 4.96 3.78 -9.60
C SER A 280 4.92 3.33 -8.16
N ILE A 281 3.74 2.93 -7.69
CA ILE A 281 3.53 2.40 -6.34
C ILE A 281 2.41 1.36 -6.38
N GLY A 282 2.53 0.32 -5.56
CA GLY A 282 1.53 -0.74 -5.55
C GLY A 282 0.17 -0.25 -5.05
N THR A 283 -0.92 -0.55 -5.78
CA THR A 283 -2.29 -0.06 -5.50
C THR A 283 -2.75 -0.35 -4.07
N VAL A 284 -2.43 -1.54 -3.54
CA VAL A 284 -2.76 -1.96 -2.16
C VAL A 284 -2.17 -1.03 -1.08
N THR A 285 -1.16 -0.22 -1.40
CA THR A 285 -0.65 0.81 -0.47
C THR A 285 -1.77 1.74 -0.04
N PHE A 286 -2.71 2.05 -0.94
CA PHE A 286 -3.81 2.97 -0.70
C PHE A 286 -5.10 2.30 -0.24
N SER A 287 -5.07 1.03 0.18
CA SER A 287 -6.23 0.39 0.81
C SER A 287 -6.81 1.14 2.02
N PRO A 288 -6.04 1.90 2.83
CA PRO A 288 -6.62 2.77 3.86
C PRO A 288 -7.56 3.85 3.32
N LEU A 289 -7.45 4.20 2.03
CA LEU A 289 -8.31 5.18 1.35
C LEU A 289 -9.54 4.52 0.72
N ALA A 290 -9.85 3.25 1.00
CA ALA A 290 -10.94 2.51 0.33
C ALA A 290 -12.31 3.22 0.35
N ASN A 291 -12.67 3.91 1.45
CA ASN A 291 -13.92 4.69 1.52
C ASN A 291 -13.88 5.98 0.68
N VAL A 292 -12.70 6.58 0.53
CA VAL A 292 -12.48 7.75 -0.33
C VAL A 292 -12.43 7.33 -1.80
N MET A 293 -11.74 6.24 -2.11
CA MET A 293 -11.62 5.64 -3.44
C MET A 293 -12.59 4.46 -3.62
N SER A 294 -13.85 4.67 -3.24
CA SER A 294 -14.84 3.61 -3.13
C SER A 294 -15.63 3.34 -4.41
N SER A 295 -15.35 4.04 -5.51
CA SER A 295 -16.02 3.81 -6.79
C SER A 295 -15.13 4.23 -7.97
N PRO A 296 -15.37 3.69 -9.18
CA PRO A 296 -14.66 4.06 -10.40
C PRO A 296 -14.58 5.58 -10.63
N THR A 297 -15.68 6.29 -10.44
CA THR A 297 -15.76 7.75 -10.61
C THR A 297 -14.88 8.50 -9.62
N ARG A 298 -14.81 8.04 -8.36
CA ARG A 298 -13.96 8.70 -7.35
C ARG A 298 -12.48 8.50 -7.64
N ILE A 299 -12.09 7.27 -7.99
CA ILE A 299 -10.71 6.97 -8.39
C ILE A 299 -10.32 7.84 -9.58
N LYS A 300 -11.18 7.92 -10.61
CA LYS A 300 -10.94 8.77 -11.79
C LYS A 300 -10.75 10.24 -11.42
N ASN A 301 -11.58 10.79 -10.54
CA ASN A 301 -11.47 12.20 -10.12
C ASN A 301 -10.17 12.47 -9.35
N VAL A 302 -9.78 11.57 -8.44
CA VAL A 302 -8.52 11.68 -7.70
C VAL A 302 -7.33 11.60 -8.66
N LEU A 303 -7.31 10.63 -9.58
CA LEU A 303 -6.22 10.49 -10.55
C LEU A 303 -6.16 11.64 -11.56
N ALA A 304 -7.31 12.23 -11.93
CA ALA A 304 -7.33 13.43 -12.77
C ALA A 304 -6.62 14.60 -12.08
N GLU A 305 -6.84 14.78 -10.77
CA GLU A 305 -6.14 15.80 -9.98
C GLU A 305 -4.64 15.48 -9.85
N VAL A 306 -4.27 14.22 -9.61
CA VAL A 306 -2.86 13.77 -9.63
C VAL A 306 -2.20 14.12 -10.97
N ASN A 307 -2.83 13.78 -12.09
CA ASN A 307 -2.27 14.01 -13.44
C ASN A 307 -2.14 15.49 -13.77
N SER A 308 -3.16 16.28 -13.45
CA SER A 308 -3.14 17.74 -13.62
C SER A 308 -1.98 18.39 -12.86
N ARG A 309 -1.79 18.01 -11.60
CA ARG A 309 -0.75 18.58 -10.73
C ARG A 309 0.64 18.08 -11.07
N MET A 310 0.80 16.78 -11.30
CA MET A 310 2.08 16.20 -11.69
C MET A 310 2.56 16.71 -13.06
N THR A 311 1.65 16.95 -14.00
CA THR A 311 1.99 17.54 -15.31
C THR A 311 2.56 18.95 -15.15
N ARG A 312 1.96 19.78 -14.29
CA ARG A 312 2.50 21.11 -13.97
C ARG A 312 3.85 21.01 -13.26
N LYS A 313 3.93 20.18 -12.21
CA LYS A 313 5.13 20.04 -11.36
C LYS A 313 6.35 19.51 -12.10
N LEU A 314 6.15 18.57 -13.03
CA LEU A 314 7.23 17.96 -13.81
C LEU A 314 7.47 18.65 -15.16
N GLU A 315 6.71 19.70 -15.48
CA GLU A 315 6.78 20.43 -16.76
C GLU A 315 6.75 19.52 -17.99
N ARG A 316 6.03 18.40 -17.90
CA ARG A 316 5.81 17.44 -18.98
C ARG A 316 4.45 16.77 -18.83
N PRO A 317 3.84 16.27 -19.91
CA PRO A 317 2.67 15.42 -19.78
C PRO A 317 2.93 14.22 -18.87
N VAL A 318 2.06 14.03 -17.86
CA VAL A 318 2.06 12.88 -16.97
C VAL A 318 0.69 12.22 -17.05
N ASN A 319 0.67 10.90 -17.21
CA ASN A 319 -0.56 10.12 -17.22
C ASN A 319 -0.44 8.96 -16.24
N ILE A 320 -0.75 9.19 -14.97
CA ILE A 320 -0.92 8.15 -13.96
C ILE A 320 -2.28 7.47 -14.16
N VAL A 321 -2.22 6.16 -14.26
CA VAL A 321 -3.36 5.24 -14.32
C VAL A 321 -3.33 4.29 -13.13
N ALA A 322 -4.45 3.63 -12.88
CA ALA A 322 -4.59 2.66 -11.81
C ALA A 322 -4.92 1.29 -12.42
N SER A 323 -4.17 0.28 -11.98
CA SER A 323 -4.44 -1.14 -12.18
C SER A 323 -4.66 -1.81 -10.82
N LYS A 324 -5.04 -3.08 -10.85
CA LYS A 324 -5.08 -3.94 -9.66
C LYS A 324 -3.76 -3.93 -8.87
N HIS A 325 -2.63 -3.86 -9.55
CA HIS A 325 -1.31 -4.07 -8.97
C HIS A 325 -0.57 -2.75 -8.70
N ALA A 326 -0.71 -1.76 -9.57
CA ALA A 326 0.02 -0.49 -9.48
C ALA A 326 -0.81 0.75 -9.82
N ILE A 327 -0.46 1.86 -9.17
CA ILE A 327 -0.78 3.22 -9.62
C ILE A 327 0.50 3.81 -10.20
N GLN A 328 0.52 4.05 -11.51
CA GLN A 328 1.74 4.37 -12.25
C GLN A 328 1.47 5.02 -13.60
N GLU A 329 2.52 5.51 -14.28
CA GLU A 329 2.43 5.77 -15.73
C GLU A 329 2.31 4.44 -16.50
N PRO A 330 1.49 4.34 -17.57
CA PRO A 330 1.26 3.12 -18.37
C PRO A 330 2.55 2.44 -18.82
N VAL A 331 3.04 1.48 -18.04
CA VAL A 331 4.39 0.93 -18.25
C VAL A 331 4.47 0.13 -19.54
N LEU A 332 3.41 -0.59 -19.90
CA LEU A 332 3.33 -1.37 -21.13
C LEU A 332 3.30 -0.47 -22.37
N ILE A 333 2.73 0.73 -22.27
CA ILE A 333 2.73 1.70 -23.37
C ILE A 333 4.11 2.36 -23.46
N ARG A 334 4.67 2.80 -22.33
CA ARG A 334 5.96 3.48 -22.29
C ARG A 334 7.13 2.59 -22.70
N LYS A 335 7.06 1.29 -22.37
CA LYS A 335 8.08 0.29 -22.67
C LYS A 335 7.60 -0.73 -23.70
N ARG A 336 6.64 -0.35 -24.56
CA ARG A 336 6.01 -1.23 -25.54
C ARG A 336 7.02 -2.09 -26.30
N ASP A 337 8.02 -1.47 -26.92
CA ASP A 337 8.97 -2.17 -27.79
C ASP A 337 9.82 -3.18 -27.00
N SER A 338 10.18 -2.83 -25.76
CA SER A 338 10.85 -3.71 -24.77
C SER A 338 10.02 -4.97 -24.47
N TYR A 339 8.72 -4.81 -24.21
CA TYR A 339 7.83 -5.94 -23.92
C TYR A 339 7.57 -6.80 -25.16
N LEU A 340 7.44 -6.18 -26.33
CA LEU A 340 7.28 -6.93 -27.57
C LEU A 340 8.56 -7.69 -27.94
N ALA A 341 9.74 -7.11 -27.74
CA ALA A 341 11.01 -7.83 -27.89
C ALA A 341 11.15 -8.99 -26.88
N ALA A 342 10.68 -8.80 -25.64
CA ALA A 342 10.63 -9.87 -24.65
C ALA A 342 9.70 -11.02 -25.08
N LEU A 343 8.53 -10.71 -25.66
CA LEU A 343 7.64 -11.72 -26.23
C LEU A 343 8.28 -12.43 -27.43
N ASP A 344 8.90 -11.69 -28.34
CA ASP A 344 9.58 -12.23 -29.53
C ASP A 344 10.70 -13.22 -29.14
N ALA A 345 11.39 -12.97 -28.02
CA ALA A 345 12.38 -13.89 -27.47
C ALA A 345 11.75 -15.07 -26.70
N ALA A 346 10.68 -14.82 -25.93
CA ALA A 346 10.11 -15.80 -25.01
C ALA A 346 9.33 -16.91 -25.73
N PHE A 347 8.52 -16.57 -26.74
CA PHE A 347 7.69 -17.55 -27.43
C PHE A 347 8.51 -18.69 -28.06
N PRO A 348 9.55 -18.42 -28.87
CA PRO A 348 10.40 -19.47 -29.44
C PRO A 348 11.17 -20.26 -28.37
N ALA A 349 11.66 -19.60 -27.32
CA ALA A 349 12.38 -20.27 -26.22
C ALA A 349 11.47 -21.25 -25.47
N LEU A 350 10.24 -20.85 -25.17
CA LEU A 350 9.24 -21.71 -24.53
C LEU A 350 8.87 -22.89 -25.43
N SER A 351 8.67 -22.66 -26.73
CA SER A 351 8.44 -23.76 -27.68
C SER A 351 9.62 -24.73 -27.77
N ALA A 352 10.86 -24.24 -27.74
CA ALA A 352 12.06 -25.07 -27.72
C ALA A 352 12.18 -25.91 -26.45
N CYS A 353 11.66 -25.41 -25.32
CA CYS A 353 11.54 -26.16 -24.05
C CYS A 353 10.40 -27.20 -24.07
N GLY A 354 9.69 -27.35 -25.20
CA GLY A 354 8.63 -28.36 -25.35
C GLY A 354 7.30 -27.99 -24.69
N VAL A 355 7.05 -26.70 -24.42
CA VAL A 355 5.76 -26.22 -23.94
C VAL A 355 4.99 -25.45 -25.01
N THR A 356 3.67 -25.34 -24.86
CA THR A 356 2.79 -24.55 -25.72
C THR A 356 2.45 -23.23 -25.02
N PRO A 357 3.20 -22.14 -25.26
CA PRO A 357 2.91 -20.82 -24.71
C PRO A 357 1.83 -20.09 -25.50
N MET A 358 1.01 -19.27 -24.83
CA MET A 358 -0.05 -18.44 -25.42
C MET A 358 -0.21 -17.15 -24.61
N LEU A 359 -0.58 -16.04 -25.27
CA LEU A 359 -1.04 -14.84 -24.56
C LEU A 359 -2.29 -15.17 -23.73
N CYS A 360 -2.38 -14.65 -22.51
CA CYS A 360 -3.59 -14.80 -21.68
C CYS A 360 -3.95 -13.49 -20.94
N TYR A 361 -5.06 -13.54 -20.20
CA TYR A 361 -5.53 -12.47 -19.30
C TYR A 361 -5.49 -11.06 -19.91
N GLY A 362 -4.89 -10.08 -19.23
CA GLY A 362 -4.88 -8.68 -19.65
C GLY A 362 -4.19 -8.47 -20.99
N SER A 363 -3.12 -9.24 -21.25
CA SER A 363 -2.39 -9.23 -22.52
C SER A 363 -3.23 -9.75 -23.69
N LEU A 364 -3.93 -10.87 -23.50
CA LEU A 364 -4.86 -11.38 -24.52
C LEU A 364 -6.07 -10.46 -24.70
N LEU A 365 -6.60 -9.92 -23.61
CA LEU A 365 -7.73 -8.99 -23.65
C LEU A 365 -7.39 -7.73 -24.46
N GLY A 366 -6.20 -7.17 -24.25
CA GLY A 366 -5.68 -6.06 -25.04
C GLY A 366 -5.53 -6.42 -26.53
N ALA A 367 -4.91 -7.58 -26.83
CA ALA A 367 -4.73 -8.04 -28.20
C ALA A 367 -6.08 -8.22 -28.94
N VAL A 368 -7.07 -8.85 -28.30
CA VAL A 368 -8.39 -9.09 -28.90
C VAL A 368 -9.22 -7.82 -29.02
N ARG A 369 -9.25 -6.97 -27.98
CA ARG A 369 -10.15 -5.80 -27.94
C ARG A 369 -9.57 -4.57 -28.61
N GLU A 370 -8.28 -4.32 -28.42
CA GLU A 370 -7.62 -3.05 -28.78
C GLU A 370 -6.49 -3.26 -29.79
N GLN A 371 -6.15 -4.51 -30.13
CA GLN A 371 -4.96 -4.87 -30.92
C GLN A 371 -3.68 -4.21 -30.37
N ALA A 372 -3.63 -4.00 -29.06
CA ALA A 372 -2.61 -3.25 -28.34
C ALA A 372 -2.57 -3.70 -26.87
N PHE A 373 -1.52 -3.34 -26.13
CA PHE A 373 -1.58 -3.47 -24.68
C PHE A 373 -2.66 -2.56 -24.11
N LEU A 374 -3.35 -3.02 -23.06
CA LEU A 374 -4.31 -2.22 -22.32
C LEU A 374 -3.60 -1.03 -21.67
N GLY A 375 -4.13 0.18 -21.87
CA GLY A 375 -3.47 1.42 -21.42
C GLY A 375 -3.33 1.60 -19.90
N HIS A 376 -3.98 0.75 -19.09
CA HIS A 376 -3.87 0.77 -17.62
C HIS A 376 -3.12 -0.44 -17.05
N ASP A 377 -2.81 -1.42 -17.88
CA ASP A 377 -2.25 -2.70 -17.44
C ASP A 377 -0.74 -2.58 -17.14
N ASP A 378 -0.22 -3.45 -16.28
CA ASP A 378 1.12 -3.29 -15.72
C ASP A 378 2.08 -4.46 -15.90
N ASP A 379 1.61 -5.58 -16.45
CA ASP A 379 2.38 -6.76 -16.76
C ASP A 379 1.95 -7.43 -18.08
N VAL A 380 2.71 -8.45 -18.48
CA VAL A 380 2.41 -9.25 -19.67
C VAL A 380 2.29 -10.71 -19.24
N ASP A 381 1.13 -11.30 -19.51
CA ASP A 381 0.74 -12.61 -19.03
C ASP A 381 0.78 -13.65 -20.15
N LEU A 382 1.46 -14.77 -19.89
CA LEU A 382 1.52 -15.94 -20.74
C LEU A 382 0.95 -17.16 -20.02
N LEU A 383 0.02 -17.86 -20.65
CA LEU A 383 -0.39 -19.21 -20.28
C LEU A 383 0.55 -20.20 -20.98
N TYR A 384 0.94 -21.28 -20.31
CA TYR A 384 1.62 -22.39 -21.00
C TYR A 384 1.05 -23.75 -20.58
N PHE A 385 1.01 -24.66 -21.55
CA PHE A 385 0.69 -26.06 -21.34
C PHE A 385 1.92 -26.92 -21.66
N ASP A 386 2.34 -27.77 -20.72
CA ASP A 386 3.55 -28.60 -20.83
C ASP A 386 3.24 -30.10 -20.98
N GLY A 387 1.98 -30.44 -21.26
CA GLY A 387 1.51 -31.83 -21.34
C GLY A 387 1.10 -32.45 -20.00
N SER A 388 1.24 -31.73 -18.88
CA SER A 388 0.89 -32.25 -17.55
C SER A 388 -0.59 -32.62 -17.44
N THR A 389 -0.88 -33.72 -16.75
CA THR A 389 -2.23 -34.25 -16.51
C THR A 389 -2.71 -34.13 -15.07
N SER A 390 -1.92 -33.48 -14.21
CA SER A 390 -2.28 -33.19 -12.82
C SER A 390 -1.55 -31.95 -12.32
N PHE A 391 -2.05 -31.38 -11.22
CA PHE A 391 -1.41 -30.25 -10.55
C PHE A 391 0.01 -30.58 -10.07
N ASP A 392 0.22 -31.76 -9.47
CA ASP A 392 1.53 -32.17 -8.93
C ASP A 392 2.55 -32.35 -10.05
N GLU A 393 2.13 -32.93 -11.17
CA GLU A 393 2.97 -33.08 -12.37
C GLU A 393 3.37 -31.72 -12.94
N MET A 394 2.40 -30.82 -13.10
CA MET A 394 2.62 -29.44 -13.56
C MET A 394 3.60 -28.69 -12.68
N MET A 395 3.47 -28.80 -11.36
CA MET A 395 4.38 -28.17 -10.40
C MET A 395 5.80 -28.74 -10.48
N SER A 396 5.94 -30.05 -10.69
CA SER A 396 7.23 -30.73 -10.87
C SER A 396 7.92 -30.30 -12.17
N ARG A 397 7.20 -30.30 -13.30
CA ARG A 397 7.73 -29.92 -14.62
C ARG A 397 8.10 -28.44 -14.70
N ARG A 398 7.36 -27.57 -14.03
CA ARG A 398 7.67 -26.14 -13.92
C ARG A 398 9.11 -25.89 -13.44
N GLU A 399 9.60 -26.65 -12.45
CA GLU A 399 10.98 -26.47 -11.96
C GLU A 399 12.03 -26.82 -13.02
N ASN A 400 11.72 -27.76 -13.91
CA ASN A 400 12.58 -28.11 -15.04
C ASN A 400 12.52 -27.02 -16.12
N LEU A 401 11.33 -26.51 -16.45
CA LEU A 401 11.16 -25.42 -17.42
C LEU A 401 11.97 -24.18 -17.01
N VAL A 402 11.96 -23.82 -15.72
CA VAL A 402 12.77 -22.71 -15.20
C VAL A 402 14.26 -22.89 -15.50
N LYS A 403 14.80 -24.10 -15.35
CA LYS A 403 16.21 -24.38 -15.64
C LYS A 403 16.51 -24.27 -17.13
N GLN A 404 15.65 -24.82 -17.98
CA GLN A 404 15.81 -24.76 -19.44
C GLN A 404 15.73 -23.32 -19.96
N LEU A 405 14.83 -22.49 -19.43
CA LEU A 405 14.73 -21.09 -19.83
C LEU A 405 15.99 -20.27 -19.49
N ALA A 406 16.78 -20.69 -18.50
CA ALA A 406 18.08 -20.08 -18.22
C ALA A 406 19.07 -20.28 -19.37
N ASP A 407 19.04 -21.44 -20.04
CA ASP A 407 19.86 -21.72 -21.23
C ASP A 407 19.43 -20.85 -22.43
N HIS A 408 18.21 -20.32 -22.40
CA HIS A 408 17.68 -19.34 -23.36
C HIS A 408 17.83 -17.88 -22.91
N GLY A 409 18.62 -17.61 -21.86
CA GLY A 409 18.93 -16.24 -21.42
C GLY A 409 17.86 -15.60 -20.52
N PHE A 410 16.88 -16.36 -20.04
CA PHE A 410 15.88 -15.86 -19.10
C PHE A 410 16.24 -16.17 -17.66
N GLN A 411 16.09 -15.18 -16.79
CA GLN A 411 16.21 -15.34 -15.35
C GLN A 411 14.83 -15.36 -14.70
N THR A 412 14.60 -16.28 -13.77
CA THR A 412 13.41 -16.24 -12.93
C THR A 412 13.59 -15.31 -11.74
N LYS A 413 12.58 -14.50 -11.44
CA LYS A 413 12.56 -13.65 -10.24
C LYS A 413 11.48 -14.09 -9.25
N GLY A 414 11.85 -14.13 -7.97
CA GLY A 414 10.94 -14.41 -6.85
C GLY A 414 11.09 -15.81 -6.25
N PRO A 415 10.46 -16.08 -5.10
CA PRO A 415 10.55 -17.38 -4.45
C PRO A 415 9.66 -18.41 -5.18
N LEU A 416 10.22 -19.13 -6.16
CA LEU A 416 9.54 -20.18 -6.95
C LEU A 416 8.77 -21.20 -6.08
N GLY A 417 9.27 -21.51 -4.88
CA GLY A 417 8.60 -22.43 -3.95
C GLY A 417 7.35 -21.86 -3.24
N LYS A 418 6.99 -20.59 -3.45
CA LYS A 418 5.83 -19.94 -2.79
C LYS A 418 4.75 -19.45 -3.75
N MET A 419 5.04 -19.37 -5.05
CA MET A 419 4.11 -18.90 -6.08
C MET A 419 3.86 -20.00 -7.10
N ILE A 420 2.63 -20.07 -7.61
CA ILE A 420 2.25 -21.06 -8.62
C ILE A 420 2.67 -20.59 -10.00
N ASN A 421 2.26 -19.38 -10.39
CA ASN A 421 2.84 -18.63 -11.50
C ASN A 421 4.22 -18.09 -11.12
N PHE A 422 5.03 -17.77 -12.13
CA PHE A 422 6.37 -17.24 -11.91
C PHE A 422 6.77 -16.29 -13.02
N HIS A 423 7.66 -15.37 -12.67
CA HIS A 423 8.14 -14.38 -13.62
C HIS A 423 9.43 -14.84 -14.26
N ILE A 424 9.53 -14.64 -15.58
CA ILE A 424 10.77 -14.69 -16.32
C ILE A 424 11.18 -13.28 -16.74
N GLN A 425 12.47 -13.04 -16.85
CA GLN A 425 13.00 -11.76 -17.29
C GLN A 425 14.29 -11.94 -18.06
N ASN A 426 14.44 -11.19 -19.14
CA ASN A 426 15.71 -10.96 -19.84
C ASN A 426 16.04 -9.45 -19.84
N GLU A 427 16.99 -9.03 -20.67
CA GLU A 427 17.36 -7.62 -20.84
C GLU A 427 16.20 -6.77 -21.38
N GLU A 428 15.33 -7.37 -22.19
CA GLU A 428 14.21 -6.70 -22.85
C GLU A 428 13.01 -6.49 -21.91
N GLY A 429 12.68 -7.44 -21.06
CA GLY A 429 11.45 -7.30 -20.27
C GLY A 429 11.19 -8.44 -19.32
N LYS A 430 10.17 -8.23 -18.48
CA LYS A 430 9.67 -9.21 -17.51
C LYS A 430 8.29 -9.68 -17.97
N LEU A 431 8.06 -10.99 -17.98
CA LEU A 431 6.79 -11.62 -18.32
C LEU A 431 6.33 -12.50 -17.14
N ASP A 432 5.03 -12.70 -16.99
CA ASP A 432 4.44 -13.61 -15.99
C ASP A 432 3.91 -14.88 -16.67
N LEU A 433 4.33 -16.04 -16.17
CA LEU A 433 4.01 -17.34 -16.73
C LEU A 433 3.08 -18.11 -15.82
N PHE A 434 1.93 -18.48 -16.37
CA PHE A 434 0.87 -19.23 -15.71
C PHE A 434 0.84 -20.65 -16.25
N PRO A 435 1.08 -21.66 -15.40
CA PRO A 435 0.98 -23.04 -15.82
C PRO A 435 -0.49 -23.52 -15.83
N CYS A 436 -0.79 -24.53 -16.65
CA CYS A 436 -2.04 -25.29 -16.57
C CYS A 436 -1.79 -26.79 -16.78
N TRP A 437 -2.77 -27.62 -16.39
CA TRP A 437 -2.75 -29.07 -16.61
C TRP A 437 -4.07 -29.55 -17.19
N ARG A 438 -4.05 -30.73 -17.79
CA ARG A 438 -5.20 -31.37 -18.41
C ARG A 438 -5.84 -32.39 -17.49
N ASP A 439 -7.15 -32.39 -17.40
CA ASP A 439 -7.93 -33.49 -16.81
C ASP A 439 -9.06 -33.85 -17.79
N GLY A 440 -8.93 -35.02 -18.40
CA GLY A 440 -9.79 -35.47 -19.50
C GLY A 440 -9.89 -34.47 -20.66
N ASP A 441 -11.10 -33.98 -20.92
CA ASP A 441 -11.40 -33.02 -21.98
C ASP A 441 -11.34 -31.56 -21.52
N THR A 442 -10.82 -31.30 -20.32
CA THR A 442 -10.68 -29.94 -19.77
C THR A 442 -9.22 -29.62 -19.45
N LEU A 443 -8.89 -28.33 -19.45
CA LEU A 443 -7.71 -27.80 -18.82
C LEU A 443 -8.12 -27.12 -17.52
N HIS A 444 -7.30 -27.25 -16.49
CA HIS A 444 -7.41 -26.47 -15.27
C HIS A 444 -6.50 -25.26 -15.37
N VAL A 445 -7.11 -24.09 -15.43
CA VAL A 445 -6.41 -22.81 -15.61
C VAL A 445 -6.69 -21.92 -14.41
N MET A 446 -5.69 -21.14 -14.00
CA MET A 446 -5.85 -20.20 -12.91
C MET A 446 -6.85 -19.12 -13.32
N ARG A 447 -8.01 -19.04 -12.66
CA ARG A 447 -9.00 -18.00 -12.95
C ARG A 447 -8.79 -16.78 -12.08
N LYS A 448 -8.41 -17.00 -10.83
CA LYS A 448 -8.08 -15.97 -9.84
C LYS A 448 -7.03 -16.55 -8.91
N TYR A 449 -5.93 -15.86 -8.68
CA TYR A 449 -4.87 -16.39 -7.83
C TYR A 449 -5.36 -16.76 -6.40
N PRO A 450 -5.02 -17.96 -5.86
CA PRO A 450 -4.33 -19.11 -6.50
C PRO A 450 -5.29 -20.20 -7.02
N THR A 451 -6.58 -19.89 -7.19
CA THR A 451 -7.65 -20.82 -7.57
C THR A 451 -7.63 -21.18 -9.06
N PHE A 452 -7.68 -22.49 -9.33
CA PHE A 452 -7.84 -23.08 -10.66
C PHE A 452 -9.28 -23.50 -10.91
N GLU A 453 -9.75 -23.30 -12.13
CA GLU A 453 -11.06 -23.76 -12.60
C GLU A 453 -10.91 -24.48 -13.93
N SER A 454 -11.82 -25.42 -14.20
CA SER A 454 -11.82 -26.15 -15.46
C SER A 454 -12.39 -25.30 -16.60
N VAL A 455 -11.81 -25.50 -17.78
CA VAL A 455 -12.25 -24.92 -19.05
C VAL A 455 -12.11 -25.99 -20.13
N PRO A 456 -13.09 -26.18 -21.04
CA PRO A 456 -12.96 -27.14 -22.13
C PRO A 456 -11.63 -26.98 -22.88
N ALA A 457 -10.87 -28.08 -23.02
CA ALA A 457 -9.52 -28.04 -23.59
C ALA A 457 -9.53 -27.45 -25.00
N LYS A 458 -10.59 -27.70 -25.79
CA LYS A 458 -10.80 -27.15 -27.14
C LYS A 458 -10.90 -25.62 -27.22
N ILE A 459 -11.15 -24.92 -26.11
CA ILE A 459 -11.15 -23.44 -26.07
C ILE A 459 -9.71 -22.91 -26.08
N ILE A 460 -8.75 -23.72 -25.62
CA ILE A 460 -7.36 -23.30 -25.45
C ILE A 460 -6.44 -23.99 -26.45
N LEU A 461 -6.62 -25.29 -26.68
CA LEU A 461 -5.75 -26.10 -27.52
C LEU A 461 -6.52 -26.66 -28.73
N PRO A 462 -5.87 -26.76 -29.91
CA PRO A 462 -4.53 -26.25 -30.22
C PRO A 462 -4.47 -24.72 -30.18
N ALA A 463 -3.28 -24.15 -29.98
CA ALA A 463 -3.14 -22.69 -29.98
C ALA A 463 -3.56 -22.10 -31.34
N SER A 464 -4.21 -20.93 -31.30
CA SER A 464 -4.45 -20.06 -32.45
C SER A 464 -3.48 -18.87 -32.43
N ASP A 465 -3.73 -17.82 -33.22
CA ASP A 465 -2.94 -16.59 -33.23
C ASP A 465 -3.84 -15.36 -33.05
N VAL A 466 -3.32 -14.33 -32.38
CA VAL A 466 -3.92 -12.99 -32.30
C VAL A 466 -2.93 -11.91 -32.74
N GLN A 467 -3.47 -10.79 -33.21
CA GLN A 467 -2.67 -9.60 -33.54
C GLN A 467 -2.43 -8.77 -32.27
N LEU A 468 -1.19 -8.36 -32.04
CA LEU A 468 -0.80 -7.39 -31.02
C LEU A 468 0.14 -6.38 -31.66
N TYR A 469 -0.33 -5.14 -31.84
CA TYR A 469 0.29 -4.14 -32.69
C TYR A 469 0.54 -4.67 -34.12
N ASP A 470 1.79 -4.70 -34.56
CA ASP A 470 2.25 -5.18 -35.85
C ASP A 470 2.73 -6.64 -35.82
N ARG A 471 2.60 -7.32 -34.68
CA ARG A 471 3.07 -8.69 -34.46
C ARG A 471 1.92 -9.69 -34.29
N ARG A 472 2.21 -10.97 -34.53
CA ARG A 472 1.31 -12.09 -34.25
C ARG A 472 1.89 -12.96 -33.16
N TYR A 473 1.05 -13.34 -32.21
CA TYR A 473 1.44 -14.20 -31.11
C TYR A 473 0.43 -15.35 -30.91
N PRO A 474 0.91 -16.53 -30.46
CA PRO A 474 0.04 -17.61 -30.06
C PRO A 474 -0.97 -17.20 -28.99
N ALA A 475 -2.18 -17.72 -29.11
CA ALA A 475 -3.32 -17.48 -28.23
C ALA A 475 -4.14 -18.77 -28.03
N PRO A 476 -5.07 -18.81 -27.06
CA PRO A 476 -6.06 -19.89 -26.97
C PRO A 476 -6.76 -20.17 -28.30
N SER A 477 -7.15 -21.42 -28.57
CA SER A 477 -7.88 -21.82 -29.78
C SER A 477 -9.09 -20.95 -30.10
N ASP A 478 -9.82 -20.51 -29.06
CA ASP A 478 -10.93 -19.58 -29.14
C ASP A 478 -10.70 -18.46 -28.10
N PRO A 479 -10.02 -17.36 -28.50
CA PRO A 479 -9.67 -16.28 -27.59
C PRO A 479 -10.88 -15.64 -26.91
N GLU A 480 -11.99 -15.44 -27.66
CA GLU A 480 -13.20 -14.81 -27.12
C GLU A 480 -13.90 -15.71 -26.10
N ALA A 481 -14.00 -17.02 -26.37
CA ALA A 481 -14.56 -17.95 -25.39
C ALA A 481 -13.68 -18.05 -24.13
N PHE A 482 -12.35 -18.00 -24.27
CA PHE A 482 -11.44 -17.96 -23.13
C PHE A 482 -11.61 -16.67 -22.30
N LEU A 483 -11.72 -15.50 -22.96
CA LEU A 483 -11.96 -14.22 -22.29
C LEU A 483 -13.35 -14.19 -21.61
N ALA A 484 -14.38 -14.74 -22.24
CA ALA A 484 -15.71 -14.87 -21.64
C ALA A 484 -15.70 -15.80 -20.42
N TRP A 485 -14.91 -16.87 -20.43
CA TRP A 485 -14.67 -17.71 -19.26
C TRP A 485 -13.94 -16.92 -18.15
N ARG A 486 -12.88 -16.18 -18.49
CA ARG A 486 -12.04 -15.44 -17.53
C ARG A 486 -12.74 -14.25 -16.86
N TYR A 487 -13.40 -13.40 -17.65
CA TYR A 487 -13.93 -12.11 -17.24
C TYR A 487 -15.46 -12.06 -17.21
N GLY A 488 -16.14 -13.12 -17.69
CA GLY A 488 -17.59 -13.16 -17.82
C GLY A 488 -18.08 -12.63 -19.16
N ARG A 489 -19.40 -12.66 -19.37
CA ARG A 489 -20.03 -12.32 -20.66
C ARG A 489 -19.81 -10.86 -21.10
N SER A 490 -19.49 -9.97 -20.16
CA SER A 490 -19.23 -8.54 -20.40
C SER A 490 -17.75 -8.22 -20.57
N TRP A 491 -16.89 -9.21 -20.88
CA TRP A 491 -15.44 -9.02 -21.04
C TRP A 491 -15.07 -7.93 -22.06
N ASN A 492 -15.94 -7.72 -23.07
CA ASN A 492 -15.79 -6.72 -24.10
C ASN A 492 -16.11 -5.28 -23.62
N ILE A 493 -16.71 -5.13 -22.44
CA ILE A 493 -16.94 -3.84 -21.78
C ILE A 493 -15.71 -3.53 -20.90
N PRO A 494 -15.03 -2.39 -21.10
CA PRO A 494 -13.86 -2.04 -20.30
C PRO A 494 -14.18 -1.94 -18.80
N ASP A 495 -13.50 -2.76 -17.99
CA ASP A 495 -13.46 -2.66 -16.53
C ASP A 495 -11.99 -2.55 -16.07
N PRO A 496 -11.44 -1.32 -15.94
CA PRO A 496 -10.07 -1.11 -15.49
C PRO A 496 -9.85 -1.46 -14.01
N TYR A 497 -10.94 -1.75 -13.28
CA TYR A 497 -10.91 -2.07 -11.85
C TYR A 497 -11.28 -3.55 -11.60
N HIS A 498 -11.17 -4.41 -12.61
CA HIS A 498 -11.35 -5.84 -12.44
C HIS A 498 -10.43 -6.39 -11.34
N GLU A 499 -11.00 -7.12 -10.38
CA GLU A 499 -10.30 -7.63 -9.19
C GLU A 499 -9.57 -6.55 -8.35
N TRP A 500 -10.14 -5.34 -8.29
CA TRP A 500 -9.61 -4.25 -7.46
C TRP A 500 -9.32 -4.68 -6.01
N PRO A 501 -8.25 -4.18 -5.35
CA PRO A 501 -7.83 -4.66 -4.03
C PRO A 501 -8.82 -4.41 -2.88
N TRP A 502 -9.87 -3.60 -3.09
CA TRP A 502 -10.97 -3.41 -2.15
C TRP A 502 -12.32 -3.32 -2.89
N PRO A 503 -13.46 -3.52 -2.19
CA PRO A 503 -14.77 -3.41 -2.83
C PRO A 503 -15.02 -2.00 -3.37
N LEU A 504 -15.49 -1.93 -4.62
CA LEU A 504 -16.01 -0.72 -5.24
C LEU A 504 -17.54 -0.75 -5.27
N LYS A 505 -18.15 0.42 -5.15
CA LYS A 505 -19.60 0.66 -5.16
C LYS A 505 -20.08 1.18 -6.49
#